data_AF-A0A9C7ULV2-F1
#
_entry.id   AF-A0A9C7ULV2-F1
#
_cell.length_a   1.000
_cell.length_b   1.000
_cell.length_c   1.000
_cell.angle_alpha   90.00
_cell.angle_beta   90.00
_cell.angle_gamma   90.00
#
_symmetry.space_group_name_H-M   'P 1'
#
loop_
_entity.id
_entity.type
_entity.pdbx_description
1 polymer ?
#
loop_
_entity_poly.entity_id
_entity_poly.type
_entity_poly.pdbx_seq_one_letter_code
_entity_poly.pdbx_strand_id
1 'polypeptide(L)' 'MQSSQWDTELLEDLACVMEDASICGLGQAAPNPIRTVIRYFPEEVGAK' A
#
# COMPACT_ATOMS: atom_id res chain seq x y z
N MET A 1 9.54 -15.14 1.90
CA MET A 1 8.46 -14.16 1.71
C MET A 1 7.43 -14.32 2.81
N GLN A 2 7.70 -13.72 3.98
CA GLN A 2 6.68 -13.36 4.98
C GLN A 2 7.39 -12.57 6.07
N SER A 3 7.16 -11.25 6.09
CA SER A 3 7.53 -10.39 7.21
C SER A 3 6.29 -10.24 8.08
N SER A 4 6.47 -10.27 9.40
CA SER A 4 5.40 -10.00 10.37
C SER A 4 5.04 -8.51 10.45
N GLN A 5 5.82 -7.65 9.81
CA GLN A 5 5.64 -6.20 9.80
C GLN A 5 5.81 -5.69 8.37
N TRP A 6 4.83 -4.93 7.90
CA TRP A 6 4.87 -4.27 6.60
C TRP A 6 5.68 -2.99 6.70
N ASP A 7 6.49 -2.75 5.67
CA ASP A 7 7.19 -1.48 5.50
C ASP A 7 6.23 -0.46 4.89
N THR A 8 5.49 0.23 5.75
CA THR A 8 4.44 1.18 5.32
C THR A 8 5.00 2.37 4.55
N GLU A 9 6.24 2.80 4.84
CA GLU A 9 6.91 3.88 4.13
C GLU A 9 7.25 3.45 2.70
N LEU A 10 7.91 2.30 2.54
CA LEU A 10 8.21 1.76 1.21
C LEU A 10 6.95 1.45 0.40
N LEU A 11 5.90 0.94 1.05
CA LEU A 11 4.62 0.67 0.39
C LEU A 11 3.93 1.95 -0.07
N GLU A 12 4.03 3.05 0.68
CA GLU A 12 3.44 4.33 0.28
C GLU A 12 4.25 4.99 -0.85
N ASP A 13 5.58 4.89 -0.84
CA ASP A 13 6.43 5.32 -1.97
C ASP A 13 6.05 4.57 -3.25
N LEU A 14 5.89 3.25 -3.16
CA LEU A 14 5.43 2.43 -4.28
C LEU A 14 4.01 2.80 -4.70
N ALA A 15 3.10 3.07 -3.75
CA ALA A 15 1.74 3.50 -4.02
C ALA A 15 1.71 4.80 -4.83
N CYS A 16 2.54 5.79 -4.48
CA CYS A 16 2.69 7.03 -5.24
C CYS A 16 3.12 6.75 -6.67
N VAL A 17 4.14 5.90 -6.87
CA VAL A 17 4.60 5.53 -8.23
C VAL A 17 3.50 4.82 -9.02
N MET A 18 2.74 3.92 -8.39
CA MET A 18 1.62 3.23 -9.03
C MET A 18 0.51 4.20 -9.45
N GLU A 19 0.22 5.21 -8.62
CA GLU A 19 -0.78 6.23 -8.91
C GLU A 19 -0.34 7.18 -10.04
N ASP A 20 0.90 7.67 -10.00
CA ASP A 20 1.38 8.69 -10.94
C ASP A 20 1.85 8.13 -12.29
N ALA A 21 2.47 6.94 -12.30
CA ALA A 21 3.10 6.39 -13.50
C ALA A 21 2.17 5.48 -14.33
N SER A 22 1.02 5.10 -13.79
CA SER A 22 0.08 4.21 -14.48
C SER A 22 -0.76 4.96 -15.52
N ILE A 23 -0.71 4.49 -16.76
CA ILE A 23 -1.49 5.04 -17.88
C ILE A 23 -2.97 4.58 -17.89
N CYS A 24 -3.34 3.67 -17.00
CA CYS A 24 -4.71 3.17 -16.87
C CYS A 24 -5.21 3.28 -15.43
N GLY A 25 -6.53 3.43 -15.27
CA GLY A 25 -7.16 3.60 -13.95
C GLY A 25 -7.00 2.41 -13.01
N LEU A 26 -6.72 1.21 -13.53
CA LEU A 26 -6.46 0.04 -12.68
C LEU A 26 -5.16 0.23 -11.87
N GLY A 27 -4.09 0.69 -12.51
CA GLY A 27 -2.83 0.93 -11.81
C GLY A 27 -2.94 2.05 -10.78
N GLN A 28 -3.75 3.07 -11.08
CA GLN A 28 -4.05 4.17 -10.17
C GLN A 28 -4.85 3.73 -8.94
N ALA A 29 -5.81 2.81 -9.12
CA ALA A 29 -6.65 2.30 -8.04
C ALA A 29 -6.03 1.14 -7.25
N ALA A 30 -4.99 0.49 -7.78
CA ALA A 30 -4.35 -0.68 -7.17
C ALA A 30 -3.77 -0.45 -5.76
N PRO A 31 -3.30 0.75 -5.37
CA PRO A 31 -2.87 1.01 -3.99
C PRO A 31 -4.02 1.12 -2.97
N ASN A 32 -5.27 1.32 -3.42
CA ASN A 32 -6.39 1.59 -2.52
C ASN A 32 -6.63 0.47 -1.48
N PRO A 33 -6.60 -0.82 -1.83
CA PRO A 33 -6.72 -1.89 -0.84
C PRO A 33 -5.58 -1.88 0.19
N ILE A 34 -4.35 -1.58 -0.22
CA ILE A 34 -3.18 -1.52 0.67
C ILE A 34 -3.37 -0.38 1.69
N ARG A 35 -3.65 0.84 1.22
CA ARG A 35 -3.94 1.99 2.08
C ARG A 35 -5.14 1.74 3.00
N THR A 36 -6.15 1.04 2.52
CA THR A 36 -7.34 0.65 3.31
C THR A 36 -6.96 -0.30 4.45
N VAL A 37 -6.14 -1.32 4.19
CA VAL A 37 -5.68 -2.24 5.23
C VAL A 37 -4.85 -1.50 6.27
N ILE A 38 -3.89 -0.68 5.86
CA ILE A 38 -3.06 0.11 6.79
C ILE A 38 -3.93 1.04 7.64
N ARG A 39 -4.96 1.67 7.05
CA ARG A 39 -5.84 2.62 7.74
C ARG A 39 -6.81 1.97 8.73
N TYR A 40 -7.41 0.84 8.36
CA TYR A 40 -8.51 0.24 9.13
C TYR A 40 -8.12 -1.02 9.91
N PHE A 41 -6.99 -1.65 9.56
CA PHE A 41 -6.47 -2.86 10.19
C PHE A 41 -4.94 -2.77 10.43
N PRO A 42 -4.42 -1.68 11.06
CA PRO A 42 -2.98 -1.49 11.24
C PRO A 42 -2.31 -2.62 12.03
N GLU A 43 -3.02 -3.25 12.97
CA GLU A 43 -2.56 -4.38 13.76
C GLU A 43 -2.24 -5.64 12.94
N GLU A 44 -2.98 -5.89 11.84
CA GLU A 44 -2.80 -7.06 10.96
C GLU A 44 -1.51 -6.98 10.14
N VAL A 45 -1.01 -5.77 9.93
CA VAL A 45 0.20 -5.49 9.14
C VAL A 45 1.37 -5.03 10.00
N GLY A 46 1.20 -5.02 11.32
CA GLY A 46 2.22 -4.56 12.27
C GLY A 46 2.55 -3.07 12.13
N ALA A 47 1.66 -2.27 11.55
CA ALA A 47 1.79 -0.81 11.55
C ALA A 47 1.43 -0.30 12.95
N LYS A 48 2.37 0.37 13.61
CA LYS A 48 2.16 0.99 14.94
C LYS A 48 1.76 2.45 14.79
#